data_AF-A0A8S2YK08-F1
#
_entry.id   AF-A0A8S2YK08-F1
#
_cell.length_a   1.000
_cell.length_b   1.000
_cell.length_c   1.000
_cell.angle_alpha   90.00
_cell.angle_beta   90.00
_cell.angle_gamma   90.00
#
_symmetry.space_group_name_H-M   'P 1'
#
loop_
_entity.id
_entity.type
_entity.pdbx_description
1 polymer ?
#
loop_
_entity_poly.entity_id
_entity_poly.type
_entity_poly.pdbx_seq_one_letter_code
_entity_poly.pdbx_strand_id
1 'polypeptide(L)' 'NTDLNNWDTFLPSIVYAYNNGIHSSTGISPYQLAFGRRQRHPFNPPATTFVFSKPHDYWTQVIQYRNAALKQAKQHIIHQ' A
#
# COMPACT_ATOMS: atom_id res chain seq x y z
N ASN A 1 -26.76 -19.09 17.60
CA ASN A 1 -26.99 -19.32 16.15
C ASN A 1 -25.62 -19.53 15.52
N THR A 2 -25.11 -20.75 15.53
CA THR A 2 -23.75 -21.10 15.06
C THR A 2 -23.90 -21.90 13.78
N ASP A 3 -24.14 -21.19 12.69
CA ASP A 3 -24.12 -21.78 11.35
C ASP A 3 -22.65 -22.07 11.00
N LEU A 4 -22.22 -23.33 11.18
CA LEU A 4 -20.85 -23.79 10.95
C LEU A 4 -20.46 -23.83 9.47
N ASN A 5 -21.36 -23.42 8.57
CA ASN A 5 -21.22 -23.59 7.12
C ASN A 5 -21.10 -22.25 6.35
N ASN A 6 -20.73 -21.18 7.04
CA ASN A 6 -20.56 -19.83 6.47
C ASN A 6 -19.11 -19.50 6.07
N TRP A 7 -18.26 -20.51 5.88
CA TRP A 7 -16.84 -20.34 5.56
C TRP A 7 -16.61 -19.54 4.27
N ASP A 8 -17.53 -19.67 3.33
CA ASP A 8 -17.55 -18.97 2.04
C ASP A 8 -17.66 -17.44 2.23
N THR A 9 -18.38 -16.99 3.26
CA THR A 9 -18.50 -15.56 3.57
C THR A 9 -17.16 -14.94 4.01
N PHE A 10 -16.25 -15.74 4.56
CA PHE A 10 -14.92 -15.31 4.98
C PHE A 10 -13.86 -15.52 3.89
N LEU A 11 -14.17 -16.27 2.84
CA LEU A 11 -13.23 -16.61 1.77
C LEU A 11 -12.58 -15.37 1.12
N PRO A 12 -13.32 -14.29 0.78
CA PRO A 12 -12.70 -13.09 0.21
C PRO A 12 -11.66 -12.47 1.15
N SER A 13 -11.92 -12.45 2.45
CA SER A 13 -11.02 -11.92 3.48
C SER A 13 -9.76 -12.78 3.63
N ILE A 14 -9.90 -14.10 3.59
CA ILE A 14 -8.78 -15.04 3.67
C ILE A 14 -7.89 -14.93 2.43
N VAL A 15 -8.48 -14.95 1.24
CA VAL A 15 -7.76 -14.78 -0.04
C VAL A 15 -7.05 -13.44 -0.08
N TYR A 16 -7.71 -12.38 0.41
CA TYR A 16 -7.09 -11.07 0.53
C TYR A 16 -5.87 -11.09 1.46
N ALA A 17 -5.98 -11.68 2.65
CA ALA A 17 -4.89 -11.77 3.60
C ALA A 17 -3.71 -12.59 3.05
N TYR A 18 -3.99 -13.72 2.39
CA TYR A 18 -2.98 -14.55 1.76
C TYR A 18 -2.23 -13.82 0.63
N ASN A 19 -2.96 -13.17 -0.29
CA ASN A 19 -2.34 -12.45 -1.41
C ASN A 19 -1.51 -11.24 -0.98
N ASN A 20 -1.81 -10.65 0.19
CA ASN A 20 -1.14 -9.45 0.70
C ASN A 20 -0.08 -9.74 1.77
N GLY A 21 -0.10 -10.93 2.37
CA GLY A 21 0.91 -11.36 3.33
C GLY A 21 2.29 -11.53 2.69
N ILE A 22 3.33 -11.13 3.41
CA ILE A 22 4.71 -11.36 2.98
C ILE A 22 5.00 -12.86 3.08
N HIS A 23 5.37 -13.47 1.97
CA HIS A 23 5.71 -14.89 1.94
C HIS A 23 7.15 -15.09 2.45
N SER A 24 7.36 -16.07 3.33
CA SER A 24 8.63 -16.27 4.03
C SER A 24 9.80 -16.60 3.09
N SER A 25 9.56 -17.32 1.99
CA SER A 25 10.61 -17.71 1.05
C SER A 25 11.02 -16.60 0.08
N THR A 26 10.11 -15.68 -0.29
CA THR A 26 10.37 -14.65 -1.31
C THR A 26 10.57 -13.27 -0.70
N GLY A 27 10.15 -13.05 0.56
CA GLY A 27 10.21 -11.75 1.22
C GLY A 27 9.23 -10.70 0.66
N ILE A 28 8.36 -11.09 -0.28
CA ILE A 28 7.36 -10.22 -0.92
C ILE A 28 6.02 -10.93 -1.04
N SER A 29 4.92 -10.17 -1.14
CA SER A 29 3.58 -10.77 -1.22
C SER A 29 3.27 -11.35 -2.61
N PRO A 30 2.41 -12.38 -2.71
CA PRO A 30 1.94 -12.89 -4.00
C PRO A 30 1.33 -11.81 -4.90
N TYR A 31 0.59 -10.85 -4.33
CA TYR A 31 0.07 -9.70 -5.06
C TYR A 31 1.18 -8.83 -5.67
N GLN A 32 2.23 -8.56 -4.89
CA GLN A 32 3.38 -7.79 -5.39
C GLN A 32 4.10 -8.51 -6.52
N LEU A 33 4.23 -9.84 -6.45
CA LEU A 33 4.79 -10.66 -7.52
C LEU A 33 3.96 -10.58 -8.80
N ALA A 34 2.63 -10.66 -8.69
CA ALA A 34 1.74 -10.65 -9.85
C ALA A 34 1.59 -9.25 -10.50
N PHE A 35 1.55 -8.18 -9.70
CA PHE A 35 1.22 -6.83 -10.18
C PHE A 35 2.37 -5.82 -10.11
N GLY A 36 3.53 -6.20 -9.58
CA GLY A 36 4.71 -5.33 -9.46
C GLY A 36 4.55 -4.17 -8.46
N ARG A 37 3.50 -4.15 -7.64
CA ARG A 37 3.23 -3.09 -6.67
C ARG A 37 2.55 -3.63 -5.42
N ARG A 38 2.70 -2.93 -4.29
CA ARG A 38 1.92 -3.23 -3.08
C ARG A 38 0.44 -2.94 -3.31
N GLN A 39 -0.43 -3.72 -2.70
CA GLN A 39 -1.86 -3.47 -2.74
C GLN A 39 -2.18 -2.11 -2.11
N ARG A 40 -3.07 -1.37 -2.78
CA ARG A 40 -3.62 -0.12 -2.27
C ARG A 40 -4.85 -0.45 -1.44
N HIS A 41 -4.88 0.05 -0.20
CA HIS A 41 -6.09 -0.02 0.61
C HIS A 41 -7.07 1.07 0.14
N PRO A 42 -8.38 0.79 0.08
CA PRO A 42 -9.38 1.80 -0.27
C PRO A 42 -9.37 2.99 0.69
N PHE A 43 -8.95 2.78 1.93
CA PHE A 43 -8.79 3.83 2.95
C PHE A 43 -7.48 4.63 2.84
N ASN A 44 -6.59 4.23 1.94
CA ASN A 44 -5.36 4.97 1.64
C ASN A 44 -5.23 5.15 0.12
N PRO A 45 -6.15 5.91 -0.50
CA PRO A 45 -6.02 6.25 -1.90
C PRO A 45 -4.72 7.04 -2.09
N PRO A 46 -3.98 6.82 -3.19
CA PRO A 46 -2.89 7.72 -3.54
C PRO A 46 -3.45 9.13 -3.61
N ALA A 47 -2.72 10.11 -3.08
CA ALA A 47 -3.13 11.51 -3.20
C ALA A 47 -3.32 11.84 -4.69
N THR A 48 -4.57 11.97 -5.11
CA THR A 48 -4.94 12.28 -6.51
C THR A 48 -4.83 13.77 -6.79
N THR A 49 -4.80 14.58 -5.73
CA THR A 49 -4.75 16.04 -5.80
C THR A 49 -3.93 16.56 -4.63
N PHE A 50 -3.09 17.56 -4.87
CA PHE A 50 -2.50 18.36 -3.81
C PHE A 50 -3.60 19.24 -3.22
N VAL A 51 -4.09 18.89 -2.03
CA VAL A 51 -5.09 19.69 -1.32
C VAL A 51 -4.36 20.71 -0.47
N PHE A 52 -4.46 21.98 -0.83
CA PHE A 52 -3.81 23.07 -0.11
C PHE A 52 -4.74 23.58 1.00
N SER A 53 -4.39 23.30 2.26
CA SER A 53 -5.14 23.84 3.41
C SER A 53 -5.08 25.37 3.47
N LYS A 54 -3.93 25.95 3.08
CA LYS A 54 -3.73 27.39 2.93
C LYS A 54 -2.87 27.67 1.70
N PRO A 55 -3.13 28.74 0.93
CA PRO A 55 -2.34 29.08 -0.27
C PRO A 55 -0.82 29.22 -0.01
N HIS A 56 -0.43 29.64 1.21
CA HIS A 56 0.98 29.85 1.57
C HIS A 56 1.73 28.55 1.93
N ASP A 57 1.05 27.41 2.07
CA ASP A 57 1.70 26.14 2.43
C ASP A 57 2.25 25.38 1.21
N TYR A 58 2.07 25.92 0.00
CA TYR A 58 2.52 25.27 -1.25
C TYR A 58 4.00 24.91 -1.21
N TRP A 59 4.86 25.87 -0.86
CA TRP A 59 6.31 25.70 -0.90
C TRP A 59 6.81 24.65 0.09
N THR A 60 6.28 24.66 1.32
CA THR A 60 6.66 23.71 2.36
C THR A 60 6.23 22.29 2.00
N GLN A 61 5.02 22.13 1.46
CA GLN A 61 4.50 20.83 1.03
C GLN A 61 5.27 20.24 -0.16
N VAL A 62 5.60 21.06 -1.17
CA VAL A 62 6.39 20.61 -2.33
C VAL A 62 7.77 20.11 -1.88
N ILE A 63 8.44 20.86 -1.00
CA ILE A 63 9.74 20.43 -0.46
C ILE A 63 9.60 19.12 0.32
N GLN A 64 8.57 18.99 1.16
CA GLN A 64 8.33 17.77 1.93
C GLN A 64 8.09 16.56 1.03
N TYR A 65 7.20 16.69 0.03
CA TYR A 65 6.90 15.61 -0.91
C TYR A 65 8.14 15.19 -1.71
N ARG A 66 8.89 16.17 -2.24
CA ARG A 66 10.16 15.92 -2.94
C ARG A 66 11.12 15.13 -2.06
N ASN A 67 11.30 15.53 -0.81
CA ASN A 67 12.21 14.85 0.12
C ASN A 67 11.76 13.42 0.44
N ALA A 68 10.45 13.20 0.60
CA ALA A 68 9.88 11.87 0.82
C ALA A 68 10.09 10.95 -0.40
N ALA A 69 9.81 11.46 -1.61
CA ALA A 69 10.02 10.71 -2.85
C ALA A 69 11.49 10.35 -3.07
N LEU A 70 12.41 11.29 -2.81
CA LEU A 70 13.85 11.05 -2.88
C LEU A 70 14.32 10.02 -1.85
N LYS A 71 13.81 10.07 -0.61
CA LYS A 71 14.12 9.09 0.42
C LYS A 71 13.67 7.69 0.00
N GLN A 72 12.45 7.59 -0.50
CA GLN A 72 11.91 6.32 -0.99
C GLN A 72 12.76 5.79 -2.16
N ALA A 73 13.06 6.60 -3.16
CA ALA A 73 13.92 6.19 -4.27
C ALA A 73 15.28 5.65 -3.79
N LYS A 74 15.94 6.34 -2.85
CA LYS A 74 17.20 5.88 -2.26
C LYS A 74 17.08 4.53 -1.56
N GLN A 75 16.05 4.34 -0.73
CA GLN A 75 15.82 3.07 -0.03
C GLN A 75 15.63 1.92 -1.02
N HIS A 76 14.89 2.17 -2.10
CA HIS A 76 14.66 1.17 -3.13
C HIS A 76 15.91 0.88 -3.97
N ILE A 77 16.82 1.85 -4.16
CA ILE A 77 18.13 1.62 -4.81
C ILE A 77 19.06 0.78 -3.91
N ILE A 78 19.04 1.01 -2.60
CA ILE A 78 19.94 0.33 -1.65
C ILE A 78 19.52 -1.12 -1.37
N HIS A 79 18.24 -1.46 -1.52
CA HIS A 79 17.68 -2.79 -1.27
C HIS A 79 17.42 -3.61 -2.56
N GLN A 80 18.01 -3.21 -3.69
CA GLN A 80 18.06 -3.98 -4.96
C GLN A 80 19.41 -4.68 -5.10
#